data_AF-N6VAE5-F1
#
_entry.id   AF-N6VAE5-F1
#
_cell.length_a   1.000
_cell.length_b   1.000
_cell.length_c   1.000
_cell.angle_alpha   90.00
_cell.angle_beta   90.00
_cell.angle_gamma   90.00
#
_symmetry.space_group_name_H-M   'P 1'
#
loop_
_entity.id
_entity.type
_entity.pdbx_description
1 polymer ?
#
loop_
_entity_poly.entity_id
_entity_poly.type
_entity_poly.pdbx_seq_one_letter_code
_entity_poly.pdbx_strand_id
1 'polypeptide(L)'
;MRTGMGTLMMKEVKISEVDKGVEVISGKLIMHKGSVAFNGGYGVSLIGGDALLNGVSITGQDDKGTGVNVGGEGKMVMKDVNISGVQTGVWVKNGANAILMGGEIGFKGYYGVYLIGGNAALKNVRMTYMGSNKTAEFIKVKGGIVIAEDIIITSTTDNGQGISVNNGGRVVLISTNLKGVHKGMTITEGSVRMEGGEINFKGEYGVYLNQGGVALIAVKMTYTGNNNEAEFIRIVGEDTTNAMEKTGKVQKMLWLLHHISRSMEMVMGRG
;
A
#
# COMPACT_ATOMS: atom_id res chain seq x y z
N MET A 1 -32.06 -12.42 0.53
CA MET A 1 -32.57 -12.01 1.86
C MET A 1 -31.93 -10.68 2.22
N ARG A 2 -32.72 -9.64 2.51
CA ARG A 2 -32.21 -8.43 3.18
C ARG A 2 -32.08 -8.76 4.66
N THR A 3 -30.86 -8.97 5.15
CA THR A 3 -30.58 -9.16 6.58
C THR A 3 -30.83 -7.85 7.32
N GLY A 4 -31.42 -7.92 8.51
CA GLY A 4 -31.84 -6.75 9.28
C GLY A 4 -30.70 -5.77 9.55
N MET A 5 -31.00 -4.46 9.48
CA MET A 5 -30.10 -3.36 9.83
C MET A 5 -29.96 -3.23 11.36
N GLY A 6 -29.55 -4.31 12.02
CA GLY A 6 -29.30 -4.33 13.46
C GLY A 6 -28.09 -3.47 13.80
N THR A 7 -28.16 -2.80 14.96
CA THR A 7 -27.00 -2.17 15.58
C THR A 7 -26.58 -3.00 16.79
N LEU A 8 -25.33 -3.43 16.83
CA LEU A 8 -24.72 -4.03 18.01
C LEU A 8 -23.80 -3.02 18.67
N MET A 9 -24.04 -2.74 19.96
CA MET A 9 -23.15 -1.95 20.79
C MET A 9 -22.44 -2.86 21.78
N MET A 10 -21.11 -2.78 21.79
CA MET A 10 -20.23 -3.51 22.68
C MET A 10 -19.40 -2.50 23.46
N LYS A 11 -19.55 -2.47 24.78
CA LYS A 11 -18.79 -1.58 25.66
C LYS A 11 -17.93 -2.42 26.58
N GLU A 12 -16.62 -2.19 26.55
CA GLU A 12 -15.63 -2.81 27.43
C GLU A 12 -15.61 -4.36 27.37
N VAL A 13 -16.12 -4.93 26.27
CA VAL A 13 -16.17 -6.38 26.05
C VAL A 13 -14.76 -6.92 25.80
N LYS A 14 -14.45 -8.07 26.41
CA LYS A 14 -13.21 -8.81 26.19
C LYS A 14 -13.52 -10.12 25.47
N ILE A 15 -12.89 -10.32 24.33
CA ILE A 15 -12.95 -11.55 23.53
C ILE A 15 -11.56 -12.18 23.56
N SER A 16 -11.48 -13.47 23.83
CA SER A 16 -10.25 -14.25 23.89
C SER A 16 -10.51 -15.70 23.54
N GLU A 17 -9.43 -16.47 23.27
CA GLU A 17 -9.49 -17.91 23.02
C GLU A 17 -10.31 -18.33 21.79
N VAL A 18 -10.42 -17.43 20.81
CA VAL A 18 -11.15 -17.66 19.56
C VAL A 18 -10.20 -17.72 18.36
N ASP A 19 -10.59 -18.47 17.33
CA ASP A 19 -9.89 -18.45 16.04
C ASP A 19 -10.10 -17.09 15.32
N LYS A 20 -11.34 -16.61 15.34
CA LYS A 20 -11.80 -15.35 14.73
C LYS A 20 -12.54 -14.54 15.79
N GLY A 21 -12.24 -13.23 15.89
CA GLY A 21 -12.83 -12.35 16.89
C GLY A 21 -14.27 -11.94 16.56
N VAL A 22 -14.45 -10.89 15.76
CA VAL A 22 -15.75 -10.33 15.40
C VAL A 22 -15.93 -10.32 13.89
N GLU A 23 -17.07 -10.80 13.41
CA GLU A 23 -17.44 -10.73 12.00
C GLU A 23 -18.75 -9.95 11.82
N VAL A 24 -18.70 -8.92 10.98
CA VAL A 24 -19.86 -8.10 10.61
C VAL A 24 -20.16 -8.34 9.15
N ILE A 25 -21.19 -9.13 8.89
CA ILE A 25 -21.65 -9.45 7.53
C ILE A 25 -22.46 -8.27 6.96
N SER A 26 -23.29 -7.65 7.79
CA SER A 26 -24.15 -6.50 7.48
C SER A 26 -24.58 -5.79 8.76
N GLY A 27 -25.06 -4.55 8.66
CA GLY A 27 -25.56 -3.78 9.81
C GLY A 27 -24.51 -2.83 10.40
N LYS A 28 -24.68 -2.46 11.66
CA LYS A 28 -23.80 -1.51 12.35
C LYS A 28 -23.18 -2.10 13.61
N LEU A 29 -21.85 -2.06 13.70
CA LEU A 29 -21.09 -2.40 14.91
C LEU A 29 -20.54 -1.13 15.58
N ILE A 30 -20.70 -1.03 16.88
CA ILE A 30 -20.01 -0.03 17.71
C ILE A 30 -19.29 -0.77 18.84
N MET A 31 -17.96 -0.81 18.83
CA MET A 31 -17.14 -1.23 19.96
C MET A 31 -16.48 -0.02 20.62
N HIS A 32 -16.71 0.14 21.91
CA HIS A 32 -16.07 1.15 22.74
C HIS A 32 -15.27 0.49 23.85
N LYS A 33 -13.94 0.66 23.80
CA LYS A 33 -12.95 -0.01 24.66
C LYS A 33 -13.04 -1.54 24.54
N GLY A 34 -12.35 -2.24 25.45
CA GLY A 34 -12.29 -3.69 25.47
C GLY A 34 -11.17 -4.25 24.59
N SER A 35 -11.21 -5.55 24.36
CA SER A 35 -10.13 -6.25 23.67
C SER A 35 -10.63 -7.43 22.83
N VAL A 36 -9.92 -7.70 21.74
CA VAL A 36 -10.09 -8.88 20.90
C VAL A 36 -8.76 -9.60 20.75
N ALA A 37 -8.61 -10.74 21.42
CA ALA A 37 -7.49 -11.64 21.24
C ALA A 37 -7.92 -12.85 20.39
N PHE A 38 -7.16 -13.16 19.33
CA PHE A 38 -7.52 -14.21 18.39
C PHE A 38 -6.29 -15.03 17.95
N ASN A 39 -6.51 -16.30 17.59
CA ASN A 39 -5.45 -17.27 17.31
C ASN A 39 -5.30 -17.61 15.82
N GLY A 40 -6.24 -17.19 14.97
CA GLY A 40 -6.28 -17.60 13.58
C GLY A 40 -6.57 -16.47 12.61
N GLY A 41 -7.76 -16.49 12.01
CA GLY A 41 -8.05 -15.70 10.80
C GLY A 41 -7.95 -14.19 11.00
N TYR A 42 -8.77 -13.64 11.89
CA TYR A 42 -8.85 -12.18 12.09
C TYR A 42 -9.35 -11.75 13.46
N GLY A 43 -8.97 -10.54 13.86
CA GLY A 43 -9.53 -9.86 15.03
C GLY A 43 -10.92 -9.32 14.74
N VAL A 44 -11.05 -8.38 13.80
CA VAL A 44 -12.34 -7.83 13.37
C VAL A 44 -12.44 -7.83 11.85
N SER A 45 -13.52 -8.40 11.31
CA SER A 45 -13.79 -8.44 9.87
C SER A 45 -15.13 -7.78 9.55
N LEU A 46 -15.12 -6.78 8.69
CA LEU A 46 -16.30 -6.13 8.12
C LEU A 46 -16.42 -6.52 6.66
N ILE A 47 -17.47 -7.26 6.30
CA ILE A 47 -17.77 -7.66 4.92
C ILE A 47 -18.71 -6.63 4.27
N GLY A 48 -19.58 -6.00 5.06
CA GLY A 48 -20.48 -4.95 4.62
C GLY A 48 -21.15 -4.24 5.81
N GLY A 49 -21.66 -3.03 5.59
CA GLY A 49 -22.22 -2.17 6.63
C GLY A 49 -21.20 -1.21 7.25
N ASP A 50 -21.47 -0.76 8.47
CA ASP A 50 -20.67 0.24 9.17
C ASP A 50 -20.08 -0.32 10.47
N ALA A 51 -18.82 0.01 10.76
CA ALA A 51 -18.21 -0.31 12.04
C ALA A 51 -17.48 0.90 12.64
N LEU A 52 -17.66 1.12 13.95
CA LEU A 52 -16.87 2.07 14.74
C LEU A 52 -16.17 1.31 15.86
N LEU A 53 -14.84 1.30 15.82
CA LEU A 53 -13.99 0.81 16.90
C LEU A 53 -13.35 2.03 17.58
N ASN A 54 -13.51 2.16 18.89
CA ASN A 54 -12.99 3.30 19.65
C ASN A 54 -12.28 2.82 20.92
N GLY A 55 -10.96 2.96 20.98
CA GLY A 55 -10.12 2.56 22.12
C GLY A 55 -9.99 1.04 22.28
N VAL A 56 -10.11 0.28 21.20
CA VAL A 56 -10.11 -1.19 21.22
C VAL A 56 -8.69 -1.73 21.02
N SER A 57 -8.30 -2.72 21.81
CA SER A 57 -7.07 -3.48 21.58
C SER A 57 -7.35 -4.76 20.79
N ILE A 58 -6.59 -5.02 19.74
CA ILE A 58 -6.70 -6.20 18.88
C ILE A 58 -5.34 -6.89 18.85
N THR A 59 -5.30 -8.14 19.31
CA THR A 59 -4.04 -8.89 19.47
C THR A 59 -4.15 -10.25 18.80
N GLY A 60 -3.32 -10.47 17.77
CA GLY A 60 -3.11 -11.79 17.18
C GLY A 60 -2.14 -12.63 18.01
N GLN A 61 -2.16 -13.94 17.80
CA GLN A 61 -1.16 -14.88 18.33
C GLN A 61 -0.31 -15.46 17.19
N ASP A 62 0.91 -15.88 17.55
CA ASP A 62 1.88 -16.54 16.67
C ASP A 62 2.22 -15.81 15.38
N ASP A 63 2.09 -14.48 15.38
CA ASP A 63 2.39 -13.61 14.24
C ASP A 63 1.59 -13.99 12.98
N LYS A 64 0.41 -14.58 13.17
CA LYS A 64 -0.55 -15.01 12.15
C LYS A 64 -1.76 -14.10 12.08
N GLY A 65 -2.51 -14.23 11.00
CA GLY A 65 -3.81 -13.58 10.85
C GLY A 65 -3.77 -12.08 10.57
N THR A 66 -4.96 -11.52 10.42
CA THR A 66 -5.19 -10.09 10.13
C THR A 66 -5.85 -9.40 11.31
N GLY A 67 -5.29 -8.29 11.79
CA GLY A 67 -5.92 -7.52 12.88
C GLY A 67 -7.33 -7.06 12.49
N VAL A 68 -7.41 -6.30 11.39
CA VAL A 68 -8.68 -5.78 10.87
C VAL A 68 -8.82 -6.04 9.37
N ASN A 69 -9.95 -6.61 8.95
CA ASN A 69 -10.34 -6.77 7.54
C ASN A 69 -11.53 -5.86 7.23
N VAL A 70 -11.45 -5.09 6.14
CA VAL A 70 -12.53 -4.23 5.67
C VAL A 70 -12.76 -4.51 4.19
N GLY A 71 -13.90 -5.13 3.87
CA GLY A 71 -14.26 -5.57 2.54
C GLY A 71 -15.65 -5.10 2.10
N GLY A 72 -16.00 -5.46 0.86
CA GLY A 72 -17.24 -5.03 0.22
C GLY A 72 -17.33 -3.51 0.11
N GLU A 73 -18.54 -2.97 0.27
CA GLU A 73 -18.76 -1.52 0.38
C GLU A 73 -18.71 -1.04 1.85
N GLY A 74 -18.11 -1.84 2.75
CA GLY A 74 -18.06 -1.55 4.17
C GLY A 74 -17.28 -0.28 4.50
N LYS A 75 -17.73 0.43 5.53
CA LYS A 75 -17.03 1.59 6.09
C LYS A 75 -16.66 1.32 7.55
N MET A 76 -15.37 1.38 7.84
CA MET A 76 -14.87 1.25 9.21
C MET A 76 -14.14 2.50 9.67
N VAL A 77 -14.48 2.97 10.86
CA VAL A 77 -13.75 4.02 11.57
C VAL A 77 -13.09 3.40 12.80
N MET A 78 -11.78 3.58 12.90
CA MET A 78 -10.94 3.14 14.02
C MET A 78 -10.36 4.38 14.70
N LYS A 79 -10.72 4.59 15.97
CA LYS A 79 -10.20 5.66 16.81
C LYS A 79 -9.39 5.04 17.94
N ASP A 80 -8.14 5.42 18.08
CA ASP A 80 -7.25 4.95 19.16
C ASP A 80 -7.21 3.41 19.30
N VAL A 81 -7.20 2.72 18.15
CA VAL A 81 -7.15 1.25 18.09
C VAL A 81 -5.70 0.79 18.11
N ASN A 82 -5.39 -0.20 18.94
CA ASN A 82 -4.05 -0.79 19.03
C ASN A 82 -4.07 -2.20 18.46
N ILE A 83 -3.32 -2.44 17.38
CA ILE A 83 -3.19 -3.73 16.72
C ILE A 83 -1.79 -4.27 17.00
N SER A 84 -1.66 -5.53 17.41
CA SER A 84 -0.37 -6.15 17.72
C SER A 84 -0.38 -7.66 17.47
N GLY A 85 0.81 -8.26 17.30
CA GLY A 85 0.96 -9.73 17.19
C GLY A 85 0.38 -10.34 15.91
N VAL A 86 0.20 -9.54 14.85
CA VAL A 86 -0.44 -9.97 13.60
C VAL A 86 0.52 -10.06 12.42
N GLN A 87 0.13 -10.86 11.43
CA GLN A 87 0.80 -10.90 10.14
C GLN A 87 0.49 -9.65 9.31
N THR A 88 -0.79 -9.27 9.28
CA THR A 88 -1.28 -8.05 8.62
C THR A 88 -2.04 -7.18 9.61
N GLY A 89 -1.68 -5.90 9.73
CA GLY A 89 -2.38 -4.96 10.60
C GLY A 89 -3.82 -4.72 10.13
N VAL A 90 -3.96 -4.02 9.02
CA VAL A 90 -5.26 -3.70 8.39
C VAL A 90 -5.25 -4.09 6.92
N TRP A 91 -6.27 -4.81 6.49
CA TRP A 91 -6.47 -5.17 5.09
C TRP A 91 -7.78 -4.60 4.58
N VAL A 92 -7.70 -3.76 3.54
CA VAL A 92 -8.84 -3.10 2.89
C VAL A 92 -8.96 -3.58 1.45
N LYS A 93 -10.17 -3.95 1.02
CA LYS A 93 -10.41 -4.54 -0.31
C LYS A 93 -11.79 -4.21 -0.88
N ASN A 94 -11.96 -4.44 -2.18
CA ASN A 94 -13.26 -4.46 -2.88
C ASN A 94 -14.06 -3.14 -2.83
N GLY A 95 -13.41 -1.98 -2.75
CA GLY A 95 -14.09 -0.69 -2.71
C GLY A 95 -14.40 -0.17 -1.29
N ALA A 96 -14.03 -0.92 -0.26
CA ALA A 96 -14.24 -0.55 1.13
C ALA A 96 -13.51 0.73 1.55
N ASN A 97 -13.93 1.32 2.67
CA ASN A 97 -13.35 2.54 3.22
C ASN A 97 -12.93 2.33 4.68
N ALA A 98 -11.64 2.52 4.96
CA ALA A 98 -11.10 2.49 6.33
C ALA A 98 -10.58 3.87 6.74
N ILE A 99 -10.97 4.34 7.92
CA ILE A 99 -10.47 5.59 8.51
C ILE A 99 -9.84 5.25 9.84
N LEU A 100 -8.56 5.57 10.00
CA LEU A 100 -7.78 5.34 11.21
C LEU A 100 -7.34 6.69 11.77
N MET A 101 -7.69 6.94 13.03
CA MET A 101 -7.38 8.17 13.75
C MET A 101 -6.72 7.82 15.07
N GLY A 102 -5.44 8.13 15.22
CA GLY A 102 -4.66 7.72 16.38
C GLY A 102 -4.37 6.21 16.40
N GLY A 103 -3.93 5.72 17.55
CA GLY A 103 -3.65 4.30 17.76
C GLY A 103 -2.34 3.82 17.14
N GLU A 104 -2.13 2.51 17.23
CA GLU A 104 -0.88 1.84 16.86
C GLU A 104 -1.13 0.58 16.02
N ILE A 105 -0.28 0.36 15.02
CA ILE A 105 -0.26 -0.86 14.23
C ILE A 105 1.12 -1.51 14.36
N GLY A 106 1.21 -2.50 15.23
CA GLY A 106 2.34 -3.41 15.35
C GLY A 106 2.11 -4.67 14.50
N PHE A 107 3.03 -4.96 13.59
CA PHE A 107 2.97 -6.18 12.77
C PHE A 107 4.35 -6.82 12.62
N LYS A 108 4.36 -8.12 12.35
CA LYS A 108 5.60 -8.90 12.16
C LYS A 108 5.64 -9.69 10.85
N GLY A 109 4.49 -9.79 10.18
CA GLY A 109 4.36 -10.50 8.92
C GLY A 109 4.65 -9.66 7.70
N TYR A 110 3.65 -9.57 6.81
CA TYR A 110 3.80 -8.95 5.50
C TYR A 110 3.46 -7.47 5.51
N TYR A 111 2.35 -7.07 6.16
CA TYR A 111 1.78 -5.75 5.90
C TYR A 111 1.34 -5.01 7.16
N GLY A 112 1.65 -3.73 7.27
CA GLY A 112 1.00 -2.85 8.24
C GLY A 112 -0.43 -2.54 7.78
N VAL A 113 -0.54 -1.87 6.63
CA VAL A 113 -1.77 -1.62 5.89
C VAL A 113 -1.63 -2.15 4.48
N TYR A 114 -2.56 -3.01 4.08
CA TYR A 114 -2.66 -3.51 2.71
C TYR A 114 -3.98 -3.07 2.09
N LEU A 115 -3.91 -2.31 1.00
CA LEU A 115 -5.07 -1.86 0.21
C LEU A 115 -5.04 -2.55 -1.15
N ILE A 116 -6.12 -3.25 -1.50
CA ILE A 116 -6.36 -3.78 -2.85
C ILE A 116 -7.70 -3.26 -3.38
N GLY A 117 -7.66 -2.00 -3.85
CA GLY A 117 -8.85 -1.21 -4.16
C GLY A 117 -9.57 -0.66 -2.92
N GLY A 118 -10.48 0.31 -3.13
CA GLY A 118 -11.10 1.07 -2.04
C GLY A 118 -10.26 2.25 -1.58
N ASN A 119 -10.50 2.75 -0.36
CA ASN A 119 -9.78 3.89 0.20
C ASN A 119 -9.36 3.65 1.66
N ALA A 120 -8.20 4.18 2.04
CA ALA A 120 -7.78 4.27 3.43
C ALA A 120 -7.32 5.69 3.78
N ALA A 121 -7.78 6.20 4.91
CA ALA A 121 -7.32 7.46 5.49
C ALA A 121 -6.67 7.18 6.84
N LEU A 122 -5.42 7.61 7.04
CA LEU A 122 -4.68 7.46 8.28
C LEU A 122 -4.32 8.85 8.81
N LYS A 123 -4.59 9.11 10.08
CA LYS A 123 -4.20 10.35 10.76
C LYS A 123 -3.63 10.05 12.14
N ASN A 124 -2.45 10.58 12.45
CA ASN A 124 -1.80 10.41 13.76
C ASN A 124 -1.55 8.93 14.15
N VAL A 125 -1.35 8.05 13.17
CA VAL A 125 -1.14 6.61 13.39
C VAL A 125 0.35 6.33 13.57
N ARG A 126 0.70 5.53 14.58
CA ARG A 126 2.04 4.97 14.71
C ARG A 126 2.08 3.54 14.19
N MET A 127 3.08 3.21 13.40
CA MET A 127 3.25 1.87 12.85
C MET A 127 4.65 1.35 13.20
N THR A 128 4.71 0.11 13.68
CA THR A 128 5.96 -0.51 14.10
C THR A 128 6.08 -1.89 13.47
N TYR A 129 7.20 -2.11 12.77
CA TYR A 129 7.55 -3.43 12.27
C TYR A 129 8.57 -4.08 13.19
N MET A 130 8.25 -5.29 13.67
CA MET A 130 9.08 -6.04 14.64
C MET A 130 9.46 -7.44 14.12
N GLY A 131 9.18 -7.73 12.85
CA GLY A 131 9.42 -9.05 12.25
C GLY A 131 10.77 -9.19 11.55
N SER A 132 11.00 -10.38 11.00
CA SER A 132 12.22 -10.75 10.24
C SER A 132 12.01 -10.91 8.73
N ASN A 133 10.78 -10.73 8.25
CA ASN A 133 10.45 -10.81 6.84
C ASN A 133 11.04 -9.63 6.05
N LYS A 134 11.93 -9.94 5.11
CA LYS A 134 12.62 -8.96 4.26
C LYS A 134 11.68 -8.24 3.29
N THR A 135 10.52 -8.83 2.98
CA THR A 135 9.53 -8.27 2.06
C THR A 135 8.38 -7.56 2.76
N ALA A 136 8.49 -7.31 4.08
CA ALA A 136 7.46 -6.59 4.81
C ALA A 136 7.30 -5.15 4.28
N GLU A 137 6.05 -4.70 4.15
CA GLU A 137 5.69 -3.36 3.66
C GLU A 137 4.77 -2.68 4.69
N PHE A 138 5.11 -1.49 5.19
CA PHE A 138 4.24 -0.79 6.14
C PHE A 138 2.92 -0.38 5.47
N ILE A 139 2.98 0.20 4.27
CA ILE A 139 1.81 0.56 3.48
C ILE A 139 1.96 0.00 2.07
N LYS A 140 1.14 -1.00 1.75
CA LYS A 140 1.03 -1.58 0.40
C LYS A 140 -0.28 -1.14 -0.25
N VAL A 141 -0.18 -0.54 -1.44
CA VAL A 141 -1.32 0.00 -2.19
C VAL A 141 -1.34 -0.59 -3.59
N LYS A 142 -2.33 -1.43 -3.86
CA LYS A 142 -2.59 -2.05 -5.17
C LYS A 142 -3.93 -1.55 -5.69
N GLY A 143 -3.88 -0.46 -6.45
CA GLY A 143 -5.08 0.32 -6.79
C GLY A 143 -5.70 1.04 -5.58
N GLY A 144 -6.73 1.85 -5.82
CA GLY A 144 -7.38 2.65 -4.77
C GLY A 144 -6.54 3.85 -4.30
N ILE A 145 -6.93 4.46 -3.19
CA ILE A 145 -6.31 5.68 -2.66
C ILE A 145 -5.98 5.52 -1.17
N VAL A 146 -4.76 5.87 -0.80
CA VAL A 146 -4.37 6.10 0.61
C VAL A 146 -4.04 7.57 0.82
N ILE A 147 -4.59 8.15 1.88
CA ILE A 147 -4.17 9.45 2.40
C ILE A 147 -3.64 9.22 3.81
N ALA A 148 -2.39 9.60 4.07
CA ALA A 148 -1.77 9.47 5.37
C ALA A 148 -1.23 10.83 5.84
N GLU A 149 -1.69 11.27 7.01
CA GLU A 149 -1.35 12.55 7.63
C GLU A 149 -0.73 12.29 9.01
N ASP A 150 0.41 12.91 9.29
CA ASP A 150 1.09 12.84 10.58
C ASP A 150 1.35 11.40 11.07
N ILE A 151 1.67 10.49 10.15
CA ILE A 151 1.98 9.10 10.50
C ILE A 151 3.47 8.92 10.80
N ILE A 152 3.77 8.03 11.73
CA ILE A 152 5.15 7.64 12.07
C ILE A 152 5.30 6.15 11.79
N ILE A 153 6.22 5.80 10.91
CA ILE A 153 6.58 4.43 10.55
C ILE A 153 7.97 4.15 11.11
N THR A 154 8.09 3.14 11.97
CA THR A 154 9.37 2.76 12.59
C THR A 154 9.66 1.30 12.33
N SER A 155 10.77 1.01 11.66
CA SER A 155 11.31 -0.36 11.65
C SER A 155 12.27 -0.53 12.81
N THR A 156 12.04 -1.53 13.65
CA THR A 156 12.99 -1.90 14.72
C THR A 156 13.99 -2.94 14.26
N THR A 157 13.97 -3.29 12.98
CA THR A 157 14.86 -4.26 12.35
C THR A 157 15.46 -3.66 11.09
N ASP A 158 16.48 -4.30 10.51
CA ASP A 158 17.06 -3.84 9.23
C ASP A 158 16.22 -4.25 8.01
N ASN A 159 14.94 -4.60 8.22
CA ASN A 159 13.98 -4.97 7.20
C ASN A 159 12.85 -3.93 7.11
N GLY A 160 11.91 -4.18 6.21
CA GLY A 160 10.70 -3.38 6.08
C GLY A 160 10.86 -2.24 5.07
N GLN A 161 9.93 -2.20 4.13
CA GLN A 161 9.76 -1.11 3.19
C GLN A 161 8.66 -0.17 3.68
N GLY A 162 8.89 1.13 3.67
CA GLY A 162 7.90 2.11 4.10
C GLY A 162 6.63 2.06 3.25
N ILE A 163 6.71 2.47 1.99
CA ILE A 163 5.54 2.56 1.10
C ILE A 163 5.76 1.77 -0.19
N SER A 164 4.72 1.12 -0.68
CA SER A 164 4.74 0.41 -1.93
C SER A 164 3.45 0.63 -2.70
N VAL A 165 3.56 1.15 -3.91
CA VAL A 165 2.40 1.58 -4.71
C VAL A 165 2.46 0.96 -6.08
N ASN A 166 1.43 0.21 -6.45
CA ASN A 166 1.32 -0.39 -7.77
C ASN A 166 -0.10 -0.45 -8.33
N ASN A 167 -0.21 -0.87 -9.59
CA ASN A 167 -1.47 -1.14 -10.30
C ASN A 167 -2.46 0.04 -10.22
N GLY A 168 -2.00 1.25 -10.53
CA GLY A 168 -2.79 2.47 -10.51
C GLY A 168 -3.08 3.02 -9.11
N GLY A 169 -2.49 2.46 -8.07
CA GLY A 169 -2.61 2.94 -6.69
C GLY A 169 -2.15 4.39 -6.55
N ARG A 170 -2.82 5.14 -5.68
CA ARG A 170 -2.46 6.54 -5.37
C ARG A 170 -2.24 6.72 -3.89
N VAL A 171 -1.17 7.41 -3.52
CA VAL A 171 -0.85 7.72 -2.13
C VAL A 171 -0.54 9.20 -1.97
N VAL A 172 -1.18 9.81 -0.99
CA VAL A 172 -0.85 11.16 -0.51
C VAL A 172 -0.31 11.02 0.91
N LEU A 173 0.90 11.53 1.13
CA LEU A 173 1.60 11.54 2.42
C LEU A 173 1.78 12.99 2.84
N ILE A 174 1.30 13.35 4.03
CA ILE A 174 1.43 14.69 4.62
C ILE A 174 2.12 14.52 5.96
N SER A 175 3.26 15.19 6.17
CA SER A 175 4.03 15.13 7.43
C SER A 175 4.35 13.71 7.89
N THR A 176 4.52 12.78 6.94
CA THR A 176 4.82 11.37 7.21
C THR A 176 6.30 11.18 7.52
N ASN A 177 6.60 10.42 8.59
CA ASN A 177 7.98 10.17 9.01
C ASN A 177 8.31 8.68 8.97
N LEU A 178 9.18 8.29 8.04
CA LEU A 178 9.79 6.96 7.99
C LEU A 178 11.07 7.00 8.82
N LYS A 179 11.19 6.12 9.81
CA LYS A 179 12.32 6.06 10.75
C LYS A 179 13.06 4.73 10.60
N GLY A 180 14.16 4.76 9.86
CA GLY A 180 15.11 3.65 9.77
C GLY A 180 14.58 2.44 9.00
N VAL A 181 13.71 2.64 8.01
CA VAL A 181 13.22 1.55 7.15
C VAL A 181 14.34 1.03 6.24
N HIS A 182 14.25 -0.22 5.78
CA HIS A 182 15.22 -0.76 4.82
C HIS A 182 15.10 -0.07 3.45
N LYS A 183 13.87 0.07 2.94
CA LYS A 183 13.57 0.83 1.72
C LYS A 183 12.54 1.90 2.04
N GLY A 184 12.71 3.11 1.53
CA GLY A 184 11.76 4.20 1.78
C GLY A 184 10.42 3.95 1.07
N MET A 185 10.40 4.10 -0.26
CA MET A 185 9.21 3.80 -1.07
C MET A 185 9.52 3.22 -2.45
N THR A 186 8.61 2.39 -2.97
CA THR A 186 8.65 1.83 -4.33
C THR A 186 7.34 2.17 -5.04
N ILE A 187 7.44 2.66 -6.26
CA ILE A 187 6.32 2.99 -7.13
C ILE A 187 6.49 2.21 -8.43
N THR A 188 5.48 1.41 -8.79
CA THR A 188 5.44 0.68 -10.05
C THR A 188 4.05 0.77 -10.65
N GLU A 189 3.86 1.61 -11.68
CA GLU A 189 2.54 1.92 -12.25
C GLU A 189 1.60 2.62 -11.26
N GLY A 190 2.12 3.48 -10.38
CA GLY A 190 1.33 4.19 -9.36
C GLY A 190 1.66 5.69 -9.26
N SER A 191 1.04 6.38 -8.31
CA SER A 191 1.41 7.76 -8.01
C SER A 191 1.55 8.04 -6.53
N VAL A 192 2.64 8.69 -6.13
CA VAL A 192 2.86 9.18 -4.76
C VAL A 192 3.03 10.69 -4.77
N ARG A 193 2.36 11.38 -3.84
CA ARG A 193 2.64 12.77 -3.49
C ARG A 193 2.99 12.83 -2.01
N MET A 194 4.16 13.36 -1.67
CA MET A 194 4.61 13.54 -0.30
C MET A 194 4.91 15.01 -0.02
N GLU A 195 4.28 15.55 1.01
CA GLU A 195 4.41 16.92 1.48
C GLU A 195 4.93 16.93 2.92
N GLY A 196 6.11 17.52 3.13
CA GLY A 196 6.76 17.55 4.44
C GLY A 196 7.21 16.16 4.93
N GLY A 197 7.63 16.10 6.19
CA GLY A 197 8.07 14.86 6.84
C GLY A 197 9.48 14.41 6.44
N GLU A 198 9.79 13.15 6.75
CA GLU A 198 11.13 12.58 6.58
C GLU A 198 11.09 11.16 6.01
N ILE A 199 11.98 10.88 5.06
CA ILE A 199 12.34 9.53 4.60
C ILE A 199 13.71 9.20 5.19
N ASN A 200 13.75 8.48 6.31
CA ASN A 200 14.98 7.92 6.85
C ASN A 200 15.07 6.42 6.52
N PHE A 201 16.07 6.05 5.72
CA PHE A 201 16.29 4.67 5.30
C PHE A 201 17.74 4.20 5.52
N LYS A 202 17.91 2.88 5.58
CA LYS A 202 19.19 2.20 5.85
C LYS A 202 19.65 1.24 4.76
N GLY A 203 18.74 0.80 3.89
CA GLY A 203 19.03 -0.22 2.89
C GLY A 203 19.23 0.38 1.51
N GLU A 204 18.56 -0.22 0.53
CA GLU A 204 18.83 -0.02 -0.90
C GLU A 204 18.51 1.40 -1.41
N TYR A 205 17.35 1.95 -1.04
CA TYR A 205 16.94 3.25 -1.57
C TYR A 205 15.91 3.99 -0.73
N GLY A 206 15.88 5.31 -0.89
CA GLY A 206 14.84 6.19 -0.36
C GLY A 206 13.58 6.15 -1.23
N VAL A 207 13.70 6.31 -2.53
CA VAL A 207 12.60 6.25 -3.51
C VAL A 207 13.04 5.43 -4.71
N TYR A 208 12.22 4.46 -5.10
CA TYR A 208 12.35 3.73 -6.35
C TYR A 208 11.12 3.96 -7.21
N LEU A 209 11.31 4.48 -8.42
CA LEU A 209 10.24 4.71 -9.38
C LEU A 209 10.50 3.88 -10.64
N ASN A 210 9.59 2.96 -10.95
CA ASN A 210 9.58 2.19 -12.18
C ASN A 210 8.20 2.30 -12.83
N GLN A 211 8.00 3.36 -13.63
CA GLN A 211 6.70 3.78 -14.18
C GLN A 211 5.73 4.41 -13.16
N GLY A 212 5.02 5.47 -13.59
CA GLY A 212 4.09 6.23 -12.74
C GLY A 212 4.60 7.64 -12.43
N GLY A 213 4.31 8.15 -11.24
CA GLY A 213 4.77 9.49 -10.81
C GLY A 213 5.04 9.60 -9.32
N VAL A 214 6.05 10.40 -8.97
CA VAL A 214 6.33 10.78 -7.58
C VAL A 214 6.56 12.29 -7.51
N ALA A 215 5.91 12.94 -6.54
CA ALA A 215 6.14 14.34 -6.20
C ALA A 215 6.56 14.44 -4.74
N LEU A 216 7.73 15.01 -4.48
CA LEU A 216 8.25 15.26 -3.13
C LEU A 216 8.35 16.78 -2.93
N ILE A 217 7.68 17.30 -1.90
CA ILE A 217 7.61 18.74 -1.61
C ILE A 217 8.03 18.95 -0.15
N ALA A 218 9.13 19.66 0.07
CA ALA A 218 9.68 19.93 1.40
C ALA A 218 9.95 18.65 2.24
N VAL A 219 10.36 17.57 1.59
CA VAL A 219 10.65 16.28 2.24
C VAL A 219 12.12 16.21 2.64
N LYS A 220 12.41 15.92 3.91
CA LYS A 220 13.77 15.59 4.35
C LYS A 220 14.08 14.14 4.00
N MET A 221 15.27 13.87 3.45
CA MET A 221 15.73 12.51 3.22
C MET A 221 17.04 12.28 3.97
N THR A 222 17.12 11.20 4.72
CA THR A 222 18.29 10.83 5.53
C THR A 222 18.68 9.40 5.24
N TYR A 223 19.94 9.17 4.93
CA TYR A 223 20.51 7.83 4.84
C TYR A 223 21.31 7.54 6.10
N THR A 224 21.04 6.39 6.74
CA THR A 224 21.72 5.97 7.97
C THR A 224 22.30 4.56 7.88
N GLY A 225 22.37 4.01 6.67
CA GLY A 225 22.93 2.69 6.38
C GLY A 225 24.43 2.69 6.12
N ASN A 226 24.95 1.51 5.79
CA ASN A 226 26.35 1.25 5.45
C ASN A 226 26.56 0.66 4.04
N ASN A 227 25.50 0.52 3.24
CA ASN A 227 25.56 0.17 1.82
C ASN A 227 26.11 1.35 1.00
N ASN A 228 27.20 1.13 0.27
CA ASN A 228 27.82 2.11 -0.62
C ASN A 228 27.09 2.29 -1.97
N GLU A 229 26.16 1.39 -2.30
CA GLU A 229 25.31 1.44 -3.49
C GLU A 229 23.91 2.00 -3.20
N ALA A 230 23.69 2.54 -1.99
CA ALA A 230 22.41 3.10 -1.60
C ALA A 230 22.09 4.39 -2.38
N GLU A 231 20.86 4.49 -2.88
CA GLU A 231 20.42 5.65 -3.65
C GLU A 231 19.27 6.38 -2.95
N PHE A 232 19.36 7.70 -2.80
CA PHE A 232 18.22 8.46 -2.31
C PHE A 232 17.01 8.32 -3.25
N ILE A 233 17.23 8.38 -4.56
CA ILE A 233 16.20 8.26 -5.59
C ILE A 233 16.77 7.43 -6.75
N ARG A 234 16.11 6.32 -7.07
CA ARG A 234 16.35 5.50 -8.25
C ARG A 234 15.14 5.59 -9.18
N ILE A 235 15.35 6.03 -10.42
CA ILE A 235 14.30 6.08 -11.45
C ILE A 235 14.69 5.12 -12.55
N VAL A 236 13.83 4.15 -12.81
CA VAL A 236 13.95 3.18 -13.89
C VAL A 236 12.86 3.50 -14.91
N GLY A 237 13.29 3.79 -16.14
CA GLY A 237 12.41 3.95 -17.29
C GLY A 237 12.83 2.97 -18.36
N GLU A 238 11.87 2.43 -19.09
CA GLU A 238 12.16 1.86 -20.40
C GLU A 238 12.63 3.03 -21.28
N ASP A 239 13.80 2.90 -21.90
CA ASP A 239 14.28 3.87 -22.86
C ASP A 239 13.37 3.87 -24.09
N THR A 240 12.35 4.72 -24.08
CA THR A 240 11.40 4.86 -25.19
C THR A 240 12.03 5.56 -26.40
N THR A 241 13.27 6.06 -26.32
CA THR A 241 13.94 6.61 -27.51
C THR A 241 14.35 5.51 -28.50
N ASN A 242 14.47 4.25 -28.06
CA ASN A 242 14.68 3.09 -28.94
C ASN A 242 13.39 2.50 -29.53
N ALA A 243 12.21 3.05 -29.21
CA ALA A 243 10.95 2.63 -29.84
C ALA A 243 10.85 3.08 -31.31
N MET A 244 11.58 4.13 -31.72
CA MET A 244 11.67 4.54 -33.13
C MET A 244 12.52 3.58 -33.98
N GLU A 245 13.53 2.92 -33.41
CA GLU A 245 14.33 1.92 -34.14
C GLU A 245 13.60 0.58 -34.32
N LYS A 246 12.66 0.23 -33.43
CA LYS A 246 11.85 -1.00 -33.56
C LYS A 246 10.74 -0.94 -34.60
N THR A 247 10.54 0.19 -35.27
CA THR A 247 9.72 0.26 -36.50
C THR A 247 10.60 0.35 -37.74
N GLY A 248 11.21 -0.78 -38.11
CA GLY A 248 11.74 -1.06 -39.46
C GLY A 248 10.70 -1.00 -40.59
N LYS A 249 9.60 -0.24 -40.41
CA LYS A 249 8.61 0.07 -41.45
C LYS A 249 9.06 1.23 -42.36
N VAL A 250 9.95 2.12 -41.89
CA VAL A 250 10.49 3.21 -42.73
C VAL A 250 11.50 2.67 -43.76
N GLN A 251 12.36 1.72 -43.37
CA GLN A 251 13.30 1.06 -44.31
C GLN A 251 12.57 0.20 -45.36
N LYS A 252 11.49 -0.50 -44.99
CA LYS A 252 10.71 -1.33 -45.93
C LYS A 252 10.00 -0.48 -46.99
N MET A 253 9.52 0.71 -46.64
CA MET A 253 8.88 1.61 -47.60
C MET A 253 9.91 2.21 -48.59
N LEU A 254 11.14 2.47 -48.13
CA LEU A 254 12.24 2.96 -48.99
C LEU A 254 12.74 1.89 -49.99
N TRP A 255 12.70 0.61 -49.62
CA TRP A 255 13.05 -0.52 -50.51
C TRP A 255 11.96 -0.78 -51.58
N LEU A 256 10.68 -0.64 -51.20
CA LEU A 256 9.54 -0.72 -52.13
C LEU A 256 9.54 0.43 -53.15
N LEU A 257 9.82 1.67 -52.72
CA LEU A 257 9.90 2.82 -53.63
C LEU A 257 11.03 2.69 -54.66
N HIS A 258 12.21 2.20 -54.26
CA HIS A 258 13.32 1.94 -55.20
C HIS A 258 13.01 0.81 -56.21
N HIS A 259 12.28 -0.24 -55.80
CA HIS A 259 11.89 -1.32 -56.70
C HIS A 259 10.78 -0.92 -57.66
N ILE A 260 9.82 -0.10 -57.23
CA ILE A 260 8.74 0.43 -58.08
C ILE A 260 9.32 1.40 -59.12
N SER A 261 10.27 2.27 -58.74
CA SER A 261 10.95 3.18 -59.69
C SER A 261 11.72 2.42 -60.78
N ARG A 262 12.50 1.39 -60.41
CA ARG A 262 13.27 0.57 -61.37
C ARG A 262 12.40 -0.27 -62.30
N SER A 263 11.23 -0.71 -61.83
CA SER A 263 10.29 -1.48 -62.66
C SER A 263 9.49 -0.60 -63.61
N MET A 264 9.19 0.65 -63.25
CA MET A 264 8.60 1.64 -64.17
C MET A 264 9.58 2.08 -65.27
N GLU A 265 10.87 2.29 -64.97
CA GLU A 265 11.89 2.60 -66.00
C GLU A 265 12.07 1.47 -67.02
N MET A 266 11.99 0.21 -66.60
CA MET A 266 12.09 -0.95 -67.50
C MET A 266 10.88 -1.13 -68.42
N VAL A 267 9.69 -0.70 -67.98
CA VAL A 267 8.44 -0.79 -68.76
C VAL A 267 8.31 0.38 -69.75
N MET A 268 8.89 1.54 -69.46
CA MET A 268 8.86 2.70 -70.36
C MET A 268 10.08 2.82 -71.30
N GLY A 269 11.08 1.94 -71.17
CA GLY A 269 12.30 1.93 -72.00
C GLY A 269 12.26 1.03 -73.25
N ARG A 270 11.09 0.52 -73.65
CA ARG A 270 10.91 -0.20 -74.92
C ARG A 270 9.77 0.44 -75.72
N GLY A 271 10.13 1.43 -76.51
CA GLY A 271 9.28 2.13 -77.48
C GLY A 271 10.12 3.12 -78.25
#